data_AF-A0A8T6MQW0-F1
#
_entry.id   AF-A0A8T6MQW0-F1
#
_cell.length_a   1.000
_cell.length_b   1.000
_cell.length_c   1.000
_cell.angle_alpha   90.00
_cell.angle_beta   90.00
_cell.angle_gamma   90.00
#
_symmetry.space_group_name_H-M   'P 1'
#
loop_
_entity.id
_entity.type
_entity.pdbx_description
1 polymer ?
#
loop_
_entity_poly.entity_id
_entity_poly.type
_entity_poly.pdbx_seq_one_letter_code
_entity_poly.pdbx_strand_id
1 'polypeptide(L)' 'MTFNPEFCSILFQQQFGETNYAMVKYDKVILAIFPIGDKVHLRVSMEPNADHNSIIERIQNLLRIPIAA' A
#
# COMPACT_ATOMS: atom_id res chain seq x y z
N MET A 1 -28.82 -3.87 10.79
CA MET A 1 -28.03 -2.96 9.94
C MET A 1 -27.03 -3.82 9.19
N THR A 2 -27.24 -4.04 7.89
CA THR A 2 -26.35 -4.85 7.05
C THR A 2 -25.19 -3.97 6.60
N PHE A 3 -23.98 -4.37 6.96
CA PHE A 3 -22.74 -3.71 6.53
C PHE A 3 -22.57 -3.98 5.03
N ASN A 4 -22.65 -2.94 4.20
CA ASN A 4 -22.34 -3.05 2.77
C ASN A 4 -20.87 -2.64 2.56
N PRO A 5 -19.94 -3.60 2.38
CA PRO A 5 -18.52 -3.30 2.26
C PRO A 5 -18.18 -2.48 1.01
N GLU A 6 -19.00 -2.54 -0.05
CA GLU A 6 -18.78 -1.75 -1.28
C GLU A 6 -19.06 -0.26 -1.08
N PHE A 7 -19.97 0.09 -0.16
CA PHE A 7 -20.25 1.49 0.14
C PHE A 7 -19.12 2.13 0.94
N CYS A 8 -18.48 1.34 1.82
CA CYS A 8 -17.31 1.80 2.58
C CYS A 8 -16.10 2.06 1.68
N SER A 9 -15.85 1.24 0.66
CA SER A 9 -14.71 1.44 -0.24
C SER A 9 -14.85 2.69 -1.11
N ILE A 10 -16.05 3.00 -1.60
CA ILE A 10 -16.33 4.19 -2.41
C ILE A 10 -16.12 5.49 -1.60
N LEU A 11 -16.63 5.53 -0.36
CA LEU A 11 -16.43 6.69 0.53
C LEU A 11 -14.96 6.90 0.89
N PHE A 12 -14.20 5.81 1.10
CA PHE A 12 -12.77 5.86 1.37
C PHE A 12 -11.99 6.42 0.18
N GLN A 13 -12.28 5.95 -1.03
CA GLN A 13 -11.64 6.46 -2.25
C GLN A 13 -11.94 7.93 -2.48
N GLN A 14 -13.15 8.39 -2.20
CA GLN A 14 -13.52 9.81 -2.35
C GLN A 14 -12.82 10.72 -1.35
N GLN A 15 -12.52 10.24 -0.14
CA GLN A 15 -11.86 11.05 0.90
C GLN A 15 -10.33 11.01 0.82
N PHE A 16 -9.76 9.87 0.41
CA PHE A 16 -8.31 9.63 0.52
C PHE A 16 -7.64 9.35 -0.83
N GLY A 17 -8.40 9.28 -1.92
CA GLY A 17 -7.90 8.93 -3.24
C GLY A 17 -7.59 7.44 -3.39
N GLU A 18 -6.85 7.11 -4.44
CA GLU A 18 -6.40 5.74 -4.67
C GLU A 18 -5.24 5.37 -3.74
N THR A 19 -5.22 4.12 -3.28
CA THR A 19 -4.16 3.64 -2.38
C THR A 19 -2.87 3.41 -3.18
N ASN A 20 -1.82 4.18 -2.87
CA ASN A 20 -0.50 3.98 -3.49
C ASN A 20 0.20 2.71 -2.99
N TYR A 21 0.09 2.42 -1.70
CA TYR A 21 0.55 1.17 -1.06
C TYR A 21 -0.03 1.05 0.35
N ALA A 22 0.01 -0.16 0.90
CA ALA A 22 -0.28 -0.43 2.30
C ALA A 22 0.95 -1.02 3.00
N MET A 23 1.24 -0.59 4.23
CA MET A 23 2.35 -1.12 5.01
C MET A 23 1.87 -1.58 6.39
N VAL A 24 2.35 -2.75 6.81
CA VAL A 24 2.11 -3.30 8.15
C VAL A 24 3.44 -3.69 8.77
N LYS A 25 3.67 -3.26 10.00
CA LYS A 25 4.86 -3.60 10.78
C LYS A 25 4.48 -4.61 11.86
N TYR A 26 5.13 -5.76 11.83
CA TYR A 26 5.12 -6.77 12.89
C TYR A 26 6.47 -6.78 13.60
N ASP A 27 6.54 -7.44 14.75
CA ASP A 27 7.77 -7.54 15.55
C ASP A 27 8.96 -8.11 14.77
N LYS A 28 8.69 -9.04 13.83
CA LYS A 28 9.71 -9.80 13.10
C LYS A 28 9.78 -9.49 11.61
N VAL A 29 8.86 -8.70 11.06
CA VAL A 29 8.81 -8.42 9.62
C VAL A 29 8.02 -7.14 9.34
N ILE A 30 8.44 -6.39 8.32
CA ILE A 30 7.64 -5.32 7.72
C ILE A 30 7.11 -5.84 6.39
N LEU A 31 5.81 -5.68 6.16
CA LEU A 31 5.16 -6.03 4.90
C LEU A 31 4.68 -4.76 4.21
N ALA A 32 5.05 -4.59 2.94
CA ALA A 32 4.49 -3.56 2.07
C ALA A 32 3.76 -4.22 0.90
N ILE A 33 2.59 -3.70 0.54
CA ILE A 33 1.75 -4.20 -0.55
C ILE A 33 1.47 -3.04 -1.50
N PHE A 34 1.84 -3.20 -2.76
CA PHE A 34 1.65 -2.22 -3.82
C PHE A 34 0.64 -2.78 -4.84
N PRO A 35 -0.46 -2.07 -5.14
CA PRO A 35 -1.29 -2.43 -6.28
C PRO A 35 -0.53 -2.18 -7.59
N ILE A 36 -0.60 -3.14 -8.50
CA ILE A 36 -0.06 -3.06 -9.86
C ILE A 36 -1.23 -3.35 -10.81
N GLY A 37 -1.91 -2.28 -11.22
CA GLY A 37 -3.19 -2.39 -11.93
C GLY A 37 -4.30 -3.01 -11.07
N ASP A 38 -5.37 -3.47 -11.69
CA ASP A 38 -6.64 -3.76 -10.98
C ASP A 38 -6.67 -5.11 -10.25
N LYS A 39 -5.73 -6.02 -10.55
CA LYS A 39 -5.83 -7.43 -10.11
C LYS A 39 -4.55 -8.00 -9.53
N VAL A 40 -3.44 -7.26 -9.62
CA VAL A 40 -2.13 -7.75 -9.20
C VAL A 40 -1.63 -6.90 -8.04
N HIS A 41 -1.05 -7.56 -7.05
CA HIS A 41 -0.41 -6.91 -5.92
C HIS A 41 1.04 -7.39 -5.82
N LEU A 42 1.97 -6.45 -5.73
CA LEU A 42 3.35 -6.74 -5.34
C LEU A 42 3.44 -6.70 -3.83
N ARG A 43 3.84 -7.82 -3.23
CA ARG A 43 4.12 -7.92 -1.81
C ARG A 43 5.63 -7.96 -1.59
N VAL A 44 6.11 -7.06 -0.73
CA VAL A 44 7.51 -6.99 -0.32
C VAL A 44 7.60 -7.25 1.18
N SER A 45 8.46 -8.18 1.56
CA SER A 45 8.74 -8.51 2.97
C SER A 45 10.15 -8.01 3.30
N MET A 46 10.28 -7.32 4.43
CA MET A 46 11.52 -6.67 4.85
C MET A 46 11.80 -7.02 6.32
N GLU A 47 13.07 -7.01 6.70
CA GLU A 47 13.45 -7.15 8.11
C GLU A 47 12.98 -5.94 8.95
N PRO A 48 12.70 -6.10 10.25
CA PRO A 48 12.20 -5.02 11.13
C PRO A 48 13.09 -3.77 11.20
N ASN A 49 14.38 -3.97 10.99
CA ASN A 49 15.46 -2.98 11.03
C ASN A 49 15.88 -2.51 9.64
N ALA A 50 15.24 -3.00 8.56
CA ALA A 50 15.52 -2.53 7.22
C ALA A 50 15.12 -1.06 7.05
N ASP A 51 15.85 -0.34 6.18
CA ASP A 51 15.47 0.99 5.70
C ASP A 51 14.30 0.88 4.72
N HIS A 52 13.12 0.61 5.28
CA HIS A 52 11.88 0.46 4.53
C HIS A 52 11.52 1.73 3.75
N ASN A 53 11.92 2.93 4.20
CA ASN A 53 11.66 4.18 3.48
C ASN A 53 12.38 4.20 2.13
N SER A 54 13.70 3.94 2.11
CA SER A 54 14.45 3.89 0.85
C SER A 54 13.96 2.75 -0.06
N ILE A 55 13.57 1.61 0.52
CA ILE A 55 13.03 0.48 -0.25
C ILE A 55 11.70 0.86 -0.90
N ILE A 56 10.77 1.46 -0.16
CA ILE A 56 9.46 1.89 -0.66
C ILE A 56 9.63 2.94 -1.77
N GLU A 57 10.49 3.94 -1.57
CA GLU A 57 10.77 4.98 -2.57
C GLU A 57 11.30 4.37 -3.87
N ARG A 58 12.23 3.41 -3.79
CA ARG A 58 12.74 2.69 -4.96
C ARG A 58 11.65 1.90 -5.68
N ILE A 59 10.78 1.24 -4.94
CA ILE A 59 9.66 0.48 -5.54
C ILE A 59 8.68 1.43 -6.23
N GLN A 60 8.31 2.54 -5.59
CA GLN A 60 7.43 3.55 -6.19
C GLN A 60 8.01 4.11 -7.48
N ASN A 61 9.31 4.42 -7.49
CA ASN A 61 10.02 4.86 -8.69
C ASN A 61 10.01 3.81 -9.81
N LEU A 62 10.15 2.52 -9.48
CA LEU A 62 10.06 1.43 -10.46
C LEU A 62 8.64 1.26 -11.03
N LEU A 63 7.63 1.43 -10.17
CA LEU A 63 6.23 1.27 -10.54
C LEU A 63 5.62 2.54 -11.17
N ARG A 64 6.36 3.66 -11.20
CA ARG A 64 5.90 4.99 -11.62
C ARG A 64 4.63 5.44 -10.88
N ILE A 65 4.45 4.99 -9.64
CA ILE A 65 3.34 5.41 -8.78
C ILE A 65 3.67 6.82 -8.28
N PRO A 66 2.82 7.84 -8.51
CA PRO A 66 3.12 9.21 -8.08
C PRO A 66 3.21 9.31 -6.55
N ILE A 67 4.23 10.02 -6.06
CA ILE A 67 4.40 10.35 -4.65
C ILE A 67 3.38 11.45 -4.31
N ALA A 68 2.40 11.14 -3.46
CA ALA A 68 1.60 12.19 -2.83
C ALA A 68 2.50 12.89 -1.79
N ALA A 69 2.88 14.12 -2.09
CA ALA A 69 3.65 15.01 -1.22
C ALA A 69 2.79 15.56 -0.06
#